data_AF-A0A1G8MZC3-F1
#
_entry.id   AF-A0A1G8MZC3-F1
#
_cell.length_a   1.000
_cell.length_b   1.000
_cell.length_c   1.000
_cell.angle_alpha   90.00
_cell.angle_beta   90.00
_cell.angle_gamma   90.00
#
_symmetry.space_group_name_H-M   'P 1'
#
loop_
_entity.id
_entity.type
_entity.pdbx_description
1 polymer ?
#
loop_
_entity_poly.entity_id
_entity_poly.type
_entity_poly.pdbx_seq_one_letter_code
_entity_poly.pdbx_strand_id
1 'polypeptide(L)'
;MTQSGGRRVMKNITLDLTTLQFCTPEMLDRYRKEIPLMADYQPEEGVVPTNSQVYRVYIERYLCSLPVVNQDLDLIISQKEATMYGVPIQVYFFSRNKVWKEYERIQSDIFDHLLAMVPKFDLKVYQYSD
;
A
#
# COMPACT_ATOMS: atom_id res chain seq x y z
N MET A 1 23.42 7.85 -14.90
CA MET A 1 22.13 7.82 -14.16
C MET A 1 21.26 8.90 -14.74
N THR A 2 20.32 8.52 -15.59
CA THR A 2 19.35 9.43 -16.21
C THR A 2 18.55 10.09 -15.09
N GLN A 3 18.61 11.42 -14.99
CA GLN A 3 17.86 12.20 -14.01
C GLN A 3 16.36 12.05 -14.33
N SER A 4 15.71 11.00 -13.84
CA SER A 4 14.26 10.93 -13.87
C SER A 4 13.70 12.12 -13.08
N GLY A 5 12.54 12.63 -13.49
CA GLY A 5 11.93 13.87 -12.96
C GLY A 5 11.55 13.84 -11.47
N GLY A 6 11.96 12.83 -10.70
CA GLY A 6 11.62 12.67 -9.29
C GLY A 6 12.59 11.76 -8.55
N ARG A 7 12.49 11.74 -7.22
CA ARG A 7 13.30 10.87 -6.36
C ARG A 7 12.55 9.59 -6.04
N ARG A 8 13.19 8.45 -6.32
CA ARG A 8 12.60 7.11 -6.17
C ARG A 8 12.47 6.70 -4.71
N VAL A 9 11.28 6.27 -4.31
CA VAL A 9 11.01 5.56 -3.05
C VAL A 9 10.78 4.09 -3.37
N MET A 10 11.44 3.20 -2.64
CA MET A 10 11.24 1.75 -2.70
C MET A 10 11.41 1.19 -1.30
N LYS A 11 10.29 0.86 -0.64
CA LYS A 11 10.30 0.25 0.71
C LYS A 11 9.19 -0.80 0.78
N ASN A 12 9.28 -1.64 1.81
CA ASN A 12 8.36 -2.75 2.01
C ASN A 12 7.53 -2.55 3.28
N ILE A 13 6.27 -3.00 3.23
CA ILE A 13 5.45 -3.29 4.41
C ILE A 13 5.28 -4.79 4.44
N THR A 14 5.82 -5.46 5.45
CA THR A 14 5.75 -6.92 5.56
C THR A 14 4.50 -7.31 6.33
N LEU A 15 3.62 -8.09 5.70
CA LEU A 15 2.37 -8.55 6.28
C LEU A 15 2.53 -9.93 6.91
N ASP A 16 1.83 -10.16 8.01
CA ASP A 16 1.70 -11.46 8.65
C ASP A 16 0.85 -12.39 7.79
N LEU A 17 1.47 -13.49 7.32
CA LEU A 17 0.85 -14.54 6.50
C LEU A 17 -0.44 -15.11 7.12
N THR A 18 -0.52 -15.18 8.45
CA THR A 18 -1.65 -15.77 9.17
C THR A 18 -2.93 -14.94 9.05
N THR A 19 -2.83 -13.69 8.56
CA THR A 19 -3.97 -12.77 8.38
C THR A 19 -4.42 -12.63 6.93
N LEU A 20 -3.77 -13.31 5.99
CA LEU A 20 -4.18 -13.32 4.59
C LEU A 20 -5.41 -14.20 4.41
N GLN A 21 -6.47 -13.61 3.87
CA GLN A 21 -7.73 -14.32 3.62
C GLN A 21 -8.48 -13.71 2.43
N PHE A 22 -9.41 -14.47 1.87
CA PHE A 22 -10.40 -13.96 0.92
C PHE A 22 -11.35 -12.99 1.63
N CYS A 23 -11.73 -11.91 0.96
CA CYS A 23 -12.69 -10.97 1.51
C CYS A 23 -14.11 -11.55 1.51
N THR A 24 -14.82 -11.39 2.62
CA THR A 24 -16.28 -11.60 2.64
C THR A 24 -17.00 -10.35 2.12
N PRO A 25 -18.29 -10.47 1.73
CA PRO A 25 -19.10 -9.30 1.38
C PRO A 25 -19.10 -8.22 2.48
N GLU A 26 -19.17 -8.63 3.75
CA GLU A 26 -19.18 -7.72 4.90
C GLU A 26 -17.85 -6.96 5.04
N MET A 27 -16.72 -7.62 4.77
CA MET A 27 -15.41 -6.95 4.73
C MET A 27 -15.40 -5.86 3.66
N LEU A 28 -15.85 -6.18 2.44
CA LEU A 28 -15.89 -5.24 1.32
C LEU A 28 -16.86 -4.06 1.59
N ASP A 29 -18.02 -4.33 2.18
CA ASP A 29 -18.98 -3.30 2.58
C ASP A 29 -18.38 -2.36 3.62
N ARG A 30 -17.71 -2.90 4.64
CA ARG A 30 -17.04 -2.10 5.65
C ARG A 30 -15.92 -1.25 5.05
N TYR A 31 -15.08 -1.81 4.16
CA TYR A 31 -14.03 -1.04 3.49
C TYR A 31 -14.60 0.13 2.69
N ARG A 32 -15.65 -0.11 1.90
CA ARG A 32 -16.34 0.94 1.13
C ARG A 32 -16.92 2.04 2.03
N LYS A 33 -17.49 1.65 3.18
CA LYS A 33 -18.12 2.58 4.11
C LYS A 33 -17.12 3.41 4.91
N GLU A 34 -16.05 2.80 5.40
CA GLU A 34 -15.11 3.45 6.32
C GLU A 34 -13.95 4.15 5.63
N ILE A 35 -13.60 3.76 4.40
CA ILE A 35 -12.40 4.23 3.71
C ILE A 35 -12.84 5.00 2.46
N PRO A 36 -12.81 6.35 2.48
CA PRO A 36 -13.33 7.16 1.37
C PRO A 36 -12.73 6.82 0.00
N LEU A 37 -11.43 6.50 -0.05
CA LEU A 37 -10.73 6.09 -1.27
C LEU A 37 -11.16 4.71 -1.80
N MET A 38 -11.96 3.96 -1.06
CA MET A 38 -12.46 2.65 -1.44
C MET A 38 -13.97 2.65 -1.65
N ALA A 39 -14.67 3.79 -1.53
CA ALA A 39 -16.14 3.85 -1.55
C ALA A 39 -16.78 3.23 -2.81
N ASP A 40 -16.12 3.37 -3.95
CA ASP A 40 -16.51 2.86 -5.26
C ASP A 40 -15.84 1.54 -5.64
N TYR A 41 -15.01 0.96 -4.76
CA TYR A 41 -14.28 -0.27 -5.08
C TYR A 41 -15.23 -1.44 -5.31
N GLN A 42 -15.07 -2.10 -6.46
CA GLN A 42 -15.69 -3.39 -6.77
C GLN A 42 -14.59 -4.33 -7.30
N PRO A 43 -14.58 -5.61 -6.89
CA PRO A 43 -13.76 -6.60 -7.55
C PRO A 43 -14.26 -6.85 -8.97
N GLU A 44 -13.39 -7.42 -9.81
CA GLU A 44 -13.77 -7.91 -11.13
C GLU A 44 -14.86 -8.99 -11.03
N GLU A 45 -15.73 -9.05 -12.03
CA GLU A 45 -16.84 -10.00 -12.04
C GLU A 45 -16.34 -11.45 -11.92
N GLY A 46 -16.90 -12.21 -10.98
CA GLY A 46 -16.49 -13.58 -10.70
C GLY A 46 -15.20 -13.73 -9.89
N VAL A 47 -14.56 -12.64 -9.47
CA VAL A 47 -13.32 -12.67 -8.66
C VAL A 47 -13.62 -12.35 -7.20
N VAL A 48 -13.15 -13.22 -6.30
CA VAL A 48 -13.13 -12.96 -4.86
C VAL A 48 -11.74 -12.43 -4.49
N PRO A 49 -11.59 -11.13 -4.13
CA PRO A 49 -10.28 -10.57 -3.84
C PRO A 49 -9.79 -11.00 -2.46
N THR A 50 -8.48 -11.09 -2.26
CA THR A 50 -7.89 -11.19 -0.92
C THR A 50 -7.85 -9.82 -0.24
N ASN A 51 -7.86 -9.80 1.09
CA ASN A 51 -7.68 -8.55 1.84
C ASN A 51 -6.35 -7.84 1.51
N SER A 52 -5.29 -8.60 1.23
CA SER A 52 -4.01 -8.05 0.76
C SER A 52 -4.10 -7.42 -0.64
N GLN A 53 -4.92 -7.96 -1.55
CA GLN A 53 -5.16 -7.36 -2.86
C GLN A 53 -5.92 -6.03 -2.70
N VAL A 54 -6.98 -6.01 -1.89
CA VAL A 54 -7.75 -4.79 -1.63
C VAL A 54 -6.87 -3.70 -0.97
N TYR A 55 -6.00 -4.09 -0.04
CA TYR A 55 -5.04 -3.17 0.58
C TYR A 55 -4.02 -2.60 -0.43
N ARG A 56 -3.56 -3.39 -1.40
CA ARG A 56 -2.69 -2.87 -2.48
C ARG A 56 -3.39 -1.83 -3.36
N VAL A 57 -4.64 -2.08 -3.71
CA VAL A 57 -5.47 -1.09 -4.44
C VAL A 57 -5.62 0.19 -3.62
N TYR A 58 -5.83 0.08 -2.31
CA TYR A 58 -5.86 1.24 -1.43
C TYR A 58 -4.55 2.03 -1.42
N ILE A 59 -3.39 1.35 -1.30
CA ILE A 59 -2.07 2.01 -1.33
C ILE A 59 -1.90 2.79 -2.63
N GLU A 60 -2.23 2.18 -3.77
CA GLU A 60 -2.14 2.83 -5.08
C GLU A 60 -3.03 4.09 -5.15
N ARG A 61 -4.31 3.96 -4.79
CA ARG A 61 -5.25 5.10 -4.77
C ARG A 61 -4.80 6.21 -3.82
N TYR A 62 -4.28 5.85 -2.65
CA TYR A 62 -3.74 6.81 -1.69
C TYR A 62 -2.56 7.56 -2.28
N LEU A 63 -1.57 6.88 -2.85
CA LEU A 63 -0.42 7.52 -3.48
C LEU A 63 -0.83 8.41 -4.67
N CYS A 64 -1.77 7.97 -5.50
CA CYS A 64 -2.31 8.79 -6.59
C CYS A 64 -3.11 10.02 -6.11
N SER A 65 -3.62 10.00 -4.87
CA SER A 65 -4.28 11.19 -4.28
C SER A 65 -3.28 12.25 -3.79
N LEU A 66 -2.00 11.90 -3.64
CA LEU A 66 -1.00 12.80 -3.06
C LEU A 66 -0.31 13.64 -4.15
N PRO A 67 -0.36 14.99 -4.07
CA PRO A 67 0.29 15.86 -5.07
C PRO A 67 1.82 15.76 -5.07
N VAL A 68 2.40 15.25 -3.98
CA VAL A 68 3.85 15.03 -3.85
C VAL A 68 4.34 13.81 -4.63
N VAL A 69 3.44 12.91 -5.05
CA VAL A 69 3.76 11.73 -5.86
C VAL A 69 3.80 12.13 -7.34
N ASN A 70 4.85 11.74 -8.04
CA ASN A 70 5.02 11.92 -9.46
C ASN A 70 4.33 10.79 -10.21
N GLN A 71 3.14 11.07 -10.73
CA GLN A 71 2.30 10.13 -11.48
C GLN A 71 2.68 10.05 -12.97
N ASP A 72 3.61 10.89 -13.43
CA ASP A 72 4.17 10.83 -14.79
C ASP A 72 5.27 9.75 -14.91
N LEU A 73 5.61 9.12 -13.79
CA LEU A 73 6.59 8.04 -13.67
C LEU A 73 5.94 6.82 -13.03
N ASP A 74 6.63 5.68 -13.11
CA ASP A 74 6.12 4.41 -12.61
C ASP A 74 5.73 4.45 -11.12
N LEU A 75 4.53 3.95 -10.84
CA LEU A 75 4.03 3.61 -9.52
C LEU A 75 3.67 2.13 -9.53
N ILE A 76 4.33 1.34 -8.68
CA ILE A 76 4.19 -0.12 -8.67
C ILE A 76 3.97 -0.59 -7.23
N ILE A 77 2.83 -1.25 -7.00
CA ILE A 77 2.53 -1.93 -5.73
C ILE A 77 2.55 -3.43 -5.97
N SER A 78 3.58 -4.11 -5.48
CA SER A 78 3.78 -5.54 -5.76
C SER A 78 3.94 -6.37 -4.49
N GLN A 79 3.28 -7.53 -4.45
CA GLN A 79 3.59 -8.56 -3.49
C GLN A 79 4.90 -9.24 -3.88
N LYS A 80 5.81 -9.44 -2.93
CA LYS A 80 7.05 -10.20 -3.11
C LYS A 80 6.90 -11.63 -2.60
N GLU A 81 7.93 -12.44 -2.86
CA GLU A 81 8.00 -13.80 -2.35
C GLU A 81 7.82 -13.82 -0.83
N ALA A 82 7.04 -14.78 -0.35
CA ALA A 82 6.84 -15.00 1.07
C ALA A 82 8.16 -15.39 1.72
N THR A 83 8.37 -14.92 2.95
CA THR A 83 9.56 -15.22 3.74
C THR A 83 9.14 -15.87 5.06
N MET A 84 10.12 -16.34 5.84
CA MET A 84 9.87 -16.76 7.23
C MET A 84 9.32 -15.63 8.12
N TYR A 85 9.40 -14.38 7.65
CA TYR A 85 8.94 -13.19 8.35
C TYR A 85 7.67 -12.60 7.71
N GLY A 86 6.88 -13.39 6.99
CA GLY A 86 5.66 -12.95 6.32
C GLY A 86 5.85 -12.53 4.86
N VAL A 87 4.87 -11.82 4.29
CA VAL A 87 4.85 -11.44 2.86
C VAL A 87 5.12 -9.95 2.68
N PRO A 88 6.20 -9.55 2.01
CA PRO A 88 6.47 -8.15 1.74
C PRO A 88 5.54 -7.59 0.65
N ILE A 89 4.89 -6.47 0.94
CA ILE A 89 4.29 -5.59 -0.06
C ILE A 89 5.30 -4.49 -0.37
N GLN A 90 5.90 -4.54 -1.55
CA GLN A 90 6.77 -3.49 -2.05
C GLN A 90 5.94 -2.33 -2.59
N VAL A 91 6.22 -1.14 -2.07
CA VAL A 91 5.66 0.13 -2.49
C VAL A 91 6.76 0.90 -3.21
N TYR A 92 6.57 1.10 -4.51
CA TYR A 92 7.49 1.79 -5.39
C TYR A 92 6.80 2.98 -6.05
N PHE A 93 7.38 4.17 -5.92
CA PHE A 93 6.90 5.38 -6.58
C PHE A 93 8.01 6.42 -6.68
N PHE A 94 7.77 7.49 -7.44
CA PHE A 94 8.65 8.66 -7.49
C PHE A 94 8.02 9.85 -6.76
N SER A 95 8.78 10.53 -5.92
CA SER A 95 8.40 11.82 -5.35
C SER A 95 8.75 12.95 -6.34
N ARG A 96 7.85 13.92 -6.52
CA ARG A 96 8.14 15.17 -7.25
C ARG A 96 9.20 16.01 -6.55
N ASN A 97 9.38 15.81 -5.25
CA ASN A 97 10.33 16.55 -4.44
C ASN A 97 11.74 15.96 -4.51
N LYS A 98 12.73 16.82 -4.76
CA LYS A 98 14.16 16.47 -4.85
C LYS A 98 14.96 16.91 -3.62
N VAL A 99 14.40 17.76 -2.76
CA VAL A 99 15.05 18.25 -1.54
C VAL A 99 15.13 17.11 -0.54
N TRP A 100 16.35 16.75 -0.10
CA TRP A 100 16.58 15.58 0.76
C TRP A 100 15.72 15.58 2.01
N LYS A 101 15.72 16.69 2.77
CA LYS A 101 14.97 16.81 4.02
C LYS A 101 13.47 16.61 3.84
N GLU A 102 12.91 17.18 2.79
CA GLU A 102 11.47 17.08 2.51
C GLU A 102 11.11 15.69 1.99
N TYR A 103 11.96 15.09 1.17
CA TYR A 103 11.83 13.71 0.73
C TYR A 103 11.78 12.71 1.90
N GLU A 104 12.69 12.85 2.89
CA GLU A 104 12.70 12.00 4.09
C GLU A 104 11.40 12.14 4.90
N ARG A 105 10.92 13.37 5.08
CA ARG A 105 9.64 13.60 5.78
C ARG A 105 8.46 12.98 5.01
N ILE A 106 8.38 13.21 3.70
CA ILE A 106 7.28 12.71 2.85
C ILE A 106 7.21 11.18 2.90
N GLN A 107 8.34 10.47 2.80
CA GLN A 107 8.30 9.01 2.87
C GLN A 107 7.88 8.51 4.26
N SER A 108 8.29 9.18 5.35
CA SER A 108 7.91 8.76 6.69
C SER A 108 6.41 8.94 6.92
N ASP A 109 5.88 10.13 6.60
CA ASP A 109 4.46 10.44 6.74
C ASP A 109 3.59 9.46 5.93
N ILE A 110 4.02 9.10 4.71
CA ILE A 110 3.31 8.11 3.88
C ILE A 110 3.33 6.73 4.54
N PHE A 111 4.50 6.24 4.97
CA PHE A 111 4.60 4.89 5.51
C PHE A 111 3.94 4.74 6.88
N ASP A 112 3.98 5.76 7.74
CA ASP A 112 3.26 5.77 9.01
C ASP A 112 1.75 5.63 8.77
N HIS A 113 1.21 6.38 7.81
CA HIS A 113 -0.19 6.27 7.41
C HIS A 113 -0.52 4.88 6.84
N LEU A 114 0.31 4.35 5.93
CA LEU A 114 0.08 3.02 5.37
C LEU A 114 0.10 1.94 6.46
N LEU A 115 1.09 1.97 7.37
CA LEU A 115 1.17 1.05 8.50
C LEU A 115 -0.06 1.14 9.41
N ALA A 116 -0.53 2.35 9.71
CA ALA A 116 -1.74 2.56 10.51
C ALA A 116 -3.03 2.06 9.82
N MET A 117 -3.03 2.00 8.49
CA MET A 117 -4.16 1.48 7.71
C MET A 117 -4.20 -0.04 7.62
N VAL A 118 -3.09 -0.75 7.90
CA VAL A 118 -3.04 -2.23 7.80
C VAL A 118 -4.17 -2.92 8.57
N PRO A 119 -4.45 -2.60 9.85
CA PRO A 119 -5.54 -3.26 10.60
C PRO A 119 -6.94 -2.96 10.05
N LYS A 120 -7.13 -1.85 9.31
CA LYS A 120 -8.41 -1.53 8.69
C LYS A 120 -8.79 -2.49 7.56
N PHE A 121 -7.83 -3.28 7.07
CA PHE A 121 -8.04 -4.34 6.08
C PHE A 121 -8.00 -5.75 6.68
N ASP A 122 -8.21 -5.87 8.00
CA ASP A 122 -8.06 -7.13 8.77
C ASP A 122 -6.69 -7.81 8.55
N LEU A 123 -5.66 -7.01 8.25
CA LEU A 123 -4.29 -7.46 8.09
C LEU A 123 -3.50 -7.13 9.35
N LYS A 124 -2.37 -7.83 9.54
CA LYS A 124 -1.35 -7.45 10.52
C LYS A 124 -0.02 -7.23 9.84
N VAL A 125 0.75 -6.28 10.38
CA VAL A 125 2.18 -6.16 10.06
C VAL A 125 2.89 -7.30 10.78
N TYR A 126 3.81 -7.97 10.09
CA TYR A 126 4.68 -8.92 10.75
C TYR A 126 5.58 -8.17 11.74
N GLN A 127 5.55 -8.56 13.01
CA GLN A 127 6.47 -8.11 14.03
C GLN A 127 7.12 -9.35 14.62
N TYR A 128 8.45 -9.39 14.61
CA TYR A 128 9.18 -10.39 15.37
C TYR A 128 9.07 -10.01 16.85
N SER A 129 8.33 -10.80 17.61
CA SER A 129 8.34 -10.75 19.07
C SER A 129 9.16 -11.94 19.56
N ASP A 130 10.28 -11.66 20.24
CA ASP A 130 11.02 -12.65 21.03
C ASP A 130 10.16 -13.24 22.16
#